data_AF-A0A4Y8MT84-F1
#
_entry.id   AF-A0A4Y8MT84-F1
#
_cell.length_a   1.000
_cell.length_b   1.000
_cell.length_c   1.000
_cell.angle_alpha   90.00
_cell.angle_beta   90.00
_cell.angle_gamma   90.00
#
_symmetry.space_group_name_H-M   'P 1'
#
loop_
_entity.id
_entity.type
_entity.pdbx_description
1 polymer ?
#
loop_
_entity_poly.entity_id
_entity_poly.type
_entity_poly.pdbx_seq_one_letter_code
_entity_poly.pdbx_strand_id
1 'polypeptide(L)'
;MELVQTLPRCSRQSAVRTPTRELTRVDIALFNGFALPKVAAIIEIFQKANAFGASQQLHPRYDVSLLSAAGGRIASSSSVFVWTESVDSHQVTDDRHLLFIAGGAGVPHACRDERLSNWLRRRHPFSEIVHPIAEGRLLLEAAKLPSRYCALLYGDNETSDYYQVRALSEAPTEVATALRIVEEDMGLEVARHVAESVAPQQDMPWDMSVSRSGTPKVSEKIMASARWLEENVDQPVSIDAAAKVAAMSERNFLRRFKSEIGMTPSDYLLRARLNMSCRMLVESRLPVDKIARRCGIGSGGQLAKLFRKYLATTPTDYRMGREASPAEQA
;
A
#
# COMPACT_ATOMS: atom_id res chain seq x y z
N MET A 1 -17.14 53.64 -26.47
CA MET A 1 -15.96 52.82 -26.76
C MET A 1 -15.83 51.81 -25.64
N GLU A 2 -16.52 50.67 -25.76
CA GLU A 2 -16.42 49.53 -24.85
C GLU A 2 -15.47 48.50 -25.48
N LEU A 3 -14.47 48.07 -24.72
CA LEU A 3 -13.54 47.00 -25.11
C LEU A 3 -14.01 45.69 -24.49
N VAL A 4 -14.61 44.85 -25.33
CA VAL A 4 -14.94 43.45 -25.02
C VAL A 4 -13.64 42.64 -25.03
N GLN A 5 -13.24 42.11 -23.88
CA GLN A 5 -12.17 41.12 -23.77
C GLN A 5 -12.75 39.72 -24.02
N THR A 6 -12.49 39.17 -25.21
CA THR A 6 -12.75 37.78 -25.55
C THR A 6 -11.60 36.88 -25.09
N LEU A 7 -11.88 35.99 -24.14
CA LEU A 7 -11.01 34.89 -23.71
C LEU A 7 -10.71 33.93 -24.89
N PRO A 8 -9.47 33.40 -25.02
CA PRO A 8 -9.18 32.38 -26.01
C PRO A 8 -9.83 31.04 -25.61
N ARG A 9 -10.78 30.60 -26.44
CA ARG A 9 -11.40 29.27 -26.40
C ARG A 9 -10.37 28.21 -26.78
N CYS A 10 -9.89 27.43 -25.80
CA CYS A 10 -9.10 26.24 -26.11
C CYS A 10 -10.05 25.10 -26.52
N SER A 11 -10.10 24.84 -27.82
CA SER A 11 -10.86 23.76 -28.44
C SER A 11 -10.32 22.40 -28.03
N ARG A 12 -11.20 21.55 -27.48
CA ARG A 12 -11.00 20.12 -27.26
C ARG A 12 -10.65 19.43 -28.57
N GLN A 13 -9.43 18.92 -28.69
CA GLN A 13 -9.11 17.79 -29.56
C GLN A 13 -8.45 16.71 -28.71
N SER A 14 -9.20 15.61 -28.56
CA SER A 14 -8.73 14.35 -28.00
C SER A 14 -7.71 13.78 -28.98
N ALA A 15 -6.43 14.04 -28.73
CA ALA A 15 -5.34 13.36 -29.39
C ALA A 15 -4.92 12.21 -28.47
N VAL A 16 -5.23 10.98 -28.88
CA VAL A 16 -4.62 9.76 -28.35
C VAL A 16 -3.11 9.93 -28.54
N ARG A 17 -2.38 10.28 -27.46
CA ARG A 17 -0.92 10.39 -27.51
C ARG A 17 -0.37 8.97 -27.66
N THR A 18 0.17 8.68 -28.83
CA THR A 18 0.97 7.48 -29.09
C THR A 18 2.09 7.43 -28.04
N PRO A 19 2.38 6.28 -27.39
CA PRO A 19 3.39 6.24 -26.34
C PRO A 19 4.77 6.42 -26.97
N THR A 20 5.29 7.65 -26.95
CA THR A 20 6.68 7.93 -27.29
C THR A 20 7.59 7.29 -26.26
N ARG A 21 8.70 6.77 -26.77
CA ARG A 21 9.75 5.98 -26.12
C ARG A 21 10.63 6.83 -25.22
N GLU A 22 10.04 7.74 -24.44
CA GLU A 22 10.76 8.74 -23.64
C GLU A 22 10.96 8.23 -22.21
N LEU A 23 12.21 8.30 -21.75
CA LEU A 23 12.58 7.99 -20.37
C LEU A 23 11.86 8.96 -19.43
N THR A 24 11.21 8.44 -18.40
CA THR A 24 10.59 9.26 -17.36
C THR A 24 11.50 9.33 -16.15
N ARG A 25 11.97 10.53 -15.80
CA ARG A 25 12.79 10.72 -14.60
C ARG A 25 11.89 10.94 -13.38
N VAL A 26 12.16 10.20 -12.32
CA VAL A 26 11.46 10.25 -11.04
C VAL A 26 12.41 10.84 -10.01
N ASP A 27 12.30 12.15 -9.79
CA ASP A 27 13.06 12.86 -8.78
C ASP A 27 12.38 12.73 -7.43
N ILE A 28 13.10 12.22 -6.42
CA ILE A 28 12.63 12.20 -5.04
C ILE A 28 13.51 13.15 -4.21
N ALA A 29 12.93 14.28 -3.83
CA ALA A 29 13.58 15.29 -3.00
C ALA A 29 13.57 14.87 -1.52
N LEU A 30 14.76 14.73 -0.95
CA LEU A 30 15.05 14.30 0.41
C LEU A 30 15.79 15.37 1.21
N PHE A 31 15.71 15.26 2.53
CA PHE A 31 16.40 16.12 3.50
C PHE A 31 16.69 15.31 4.78
N ASN A 32 17.57 15.79 5.64
CA ASN A 32 17.84 15.11 6.91
C ASN A 32 16.58 15.02 7.78
N GLY A 33 16.28 13.81 8.26
CA GLY A 33 15.07 13.51 9.02
C GLY A 33 13.85 13.17 8.16
N PHE A 34 14.04 12.81 6.88
CA PHE A 34 12.94 12.36 6.02
C PHE A 34 12.36 11.00 6.47
N ALA A 35 11.09 10.75 6.18
CA ALA A 35 10.42 9.48 6.45
C ALA A 35 10.69 8.46 5.33
N LEU A 36 11.50 7.44 5.63
CA LEU A 36 11.93 6.43 4.65
C LEU A 36 10.83 5.51 4.09
N PRO A 37 9.84 5.00 4.87
CA PRO A 37 8.97 3.93 4.40
C PRO A 37 8.19 4.25 3.11
N LYS A 38 7.61 5.45 3.03
CA LYS A 38 6.85 5.87 1.84
C LYS A 38 7.76 6.14 0.63
N VAL A 39 8.95 6.71 0.87
CA VAL A 39 9.97 6.92 -0.17
C VAL A 39 10.39 5.56 -0.76
N ALA A 40 10.71 4.59 0.10
CA ALA A 40 11.08 3.24 -0.33
C ALA A 40 9.96 2.57 -1.15
N ALA A 41 8.70 2.70 -0.73
CA ALA A 41 7.57 2.14 -1.48
C ALA A 41 7.45 2.72 -2.90
N ILE A 42 7.64 4.03 -3.06
CA ILE A 42 7.60 4.68 -4.38
C ILE A 42 8.75 4.20 -5.28
N ILE A 43 9.97 4.09 -4.73
CA ILE A 43 11.13 3.55 -5.44
C ILE A 43 10.82 2.12 -5.93
N GLU A 44 10.29 1.29 -5.04
CA GLU A 44 9.97 -0.11 -5.35
C GLU A 44 8.94 -0.23 -6.49
N ILE A 45 7.91 0.63 -6.51
CA ILE A 45 6.89 0.64 -7.57
C ILE A 45 7.53 0.85 -8.95
N PHE A 46 8.35 1.88 -9.10
CA PHE A 46 8.99 2.18 -10.39
C PHE A 46 10.05 1.14 -10.77
N GLN A 47 10.80 0.62 -9.79
CA GLN A 47 11.75 -0.46 -10.03
C GLN A 47 11.06 -1.74 -10.52
N LYS A 48 9.93 -2.12 -9.91
CA LYS A 48 9.17 -3.30 -10.34
C LYS A 48 8.50 -3.11 -11.69
N ALA A 49 8.02 -1.91 -11.99
CA ALA A 49 7.51 -1.58 -13.32
C ALA A 49 8.61 -1.75 -14.39
N ASN A 50 9.82 -1.28 -14.13
CA ASN A 50 10.97 -1.51 -15.00
C ASN A 50 11.32 -3.01 -15.14
N ALA A 51 11.31 -3.76 -14.03
CA ALA A 51 11.59 -5.20 -14.05
C ALA A 51 10.55 -5.97 -14.90
N PHE A 52 9.28 -5.57 -14.84
CA PHE A 52 8.23 -6.12 -15.69
C PHE A 52 8.50 -5.84 -17.18
N GLY A 53 8.89 -4.60 -17.52
CA GLY A 53 9.27 -4.25 -18.89
C GLY A 53 10.49 -5.05 -19.40
N ALA A 54 11.50 -5.24 -18.54
CA ALA A 54 12.69 -6.02 -18.87
C ALA A 54 12.37 -7.49 -19.20
N SER A 55 11.39 -8.09 -18.53
CA SER A 55 10.92 -9.45 -18.85
C SER A 55 10.36 -9.58 -20.28
N GLN A 56 9.95 -8.46 -20.88
CA GLN A 56 9.47 -8.35 -22.26
C GLN A 56 10.53 -7.75 -23.21
N GLN A 57 11.80 -7.71 -22.80
CA GLN A 57 12.93 -7.13 -23.56
C GLN A 57 12.76 -5.63 -23.88
N LEU A 58 12.03 -4.89 -23.04
CA LEU A 58 11.90 -3.43 -23.15
C LEU A 58 13.00 -2.73 -22.33
N HIS A 59 13.42 -1.55 -22.80
CA HIS A 59 14.31 -0.66 -22.05
C HIS A 59 13.63 -0.14 -20.78
N PRO A 60 14.40 0.20 -19.72
CA PRO A 60 13.84 0.79 -18.51
C PRO A 60 13.12 2.09 -18.86
N ARG A 61 11.92 2.27 -18.29
CA ARG A 61 11.05 3.41 -18.58
C ARG A 61 11.15 4.50 -17.53
N TYR A 62 11.50 4.13 -16.31
CA TYR A 62 11.71 5.06 -15.19
C TYR A 62 13.17 5.10 -14.78
N ASP A 63 13.70 6.30 -14.56
CA ASP A 63 14.99 6.53 -13.89
C ASP A 63 14.72 7.23 -12.56
N VAL A 64 15.02 6.59 -11.43
CA VAL A 64 14.70 7.11 -10.09
C VAL A 64 15.93 7.72 -9.46
N SER A 65 15.87 9.01 -9.12
CA SER A 65 16.99 9.76 -8.56
C SER A 65 16.63 10.31 -7.18
N LEU A 66 17.52 10.10 -6.21
CA LEU A 66 17.36 10.62 -4.85
C LEU A 66 18.18 11.89 -4.69
N LEU A 67 17.52 13.02 -4.43
CA LEU A 67 18.14 14.35 -4.47
C LEU A 67 18.11 14.98 -3.08
N SER A 68 19.17 15.68 -2.70
CA SER A 68 19.19 16.54 -1.51
C SER A 68 19.95 17.84 -1.77
N ALA A 69 19.78 18.84 -0.90
CA ALA A 69 20.38 20.16 -1.08
C ALA A 69 21.90 20.08 -1.36
N ALA A 70 22.65 19.34 -0.56
CA ALA A 70 24.10 19.19 -0.73
C ALA A 70 24.52 17.91 -1.48
N GLY A 71 23.63 16.92 -1.62
CA GLY A 71 24.02 15.57 -2.02
C GLY A 71 24.80 14.83 -0.91
N GLY A 72 25.26 13.64 -1.24
CA GLY A 72 25.97 12.76 -0.32
C GLY A 72 25.04 12.01 0.62
N ARG A 73 25.57 11.62 1.78
CA ARG A 73 24.88 10.77 2.75
C ARG A 73 23.99 11.60 3.68
N ILE A 74 22.69 11.30 3.68
CA ILE A 74 21.70 11.92 4.57
C ILE A 74 21.05 10.87 5.47
N ALA A 75 20.55 11.29 6.64
CA ALA A 75 19.86 10.41 7.58
C ALA A 75 18.33 10.53 7.44
N SER A 76 17.63 9.40 7.45
CA SER A 76 16.17 9.35 7.67
C SER A 76 15.83 9.57 9.15
N SER A 77 14.54 9.80 9.44
CA SER A 77 14.02 9.88 10.82
C SER A 77 14.19 8.59 11.63
N SER A 78 14.44 7.46 10.95
CA SER A 78 14.70 6.14 11.56
C SER A 78 16.19 5.81 11.63
N SER A 79 17.06 6.81 11.51
CA SER A 79 18.53 6.68 11.56
C SER A 79 19.16 5.81 10.45
N VAL A 80 18.38 5.40 9.45
CA VAL A 80 18.90 4.77 8.24
C VAL A 80 19.51 5.84 7.34
N PHE A 81 20.73 5.62 6.87
CA PHE A 81 21.41 6.52 5.96
C PHE A 81 21.15 6.14 4.49
N VAL A 82 20.94 7.16 3.66
CA VAL A 82 20.74 7.00 2.21
C VAL A 82 21.69 7.93 1.47
N TRP A 83 22.21 7.47 0.34
CA TRP A 83 23.04 8.29 -0.53
C TRP A 83 22.15 9.08 -1.51
N THR A 84 22.46 10.36 -1.68
CA THR A 84 21.73 11.27 -2.55
C THR A 84 22.68 12.01 -3.48
N GLU A 85 22.17 12.43 -4.61
CA GLU A 85 22.84 13.40 -5.45
C GLU A 85 22.49 14.82 -5.01
N SER A 86 23.36 15.77 -5.36
CA SER A 86 23.06 17.17 -5.10
C SER A 86 22.01 17.65 -6.09
N VAL A 87 21.06 18.43 -5.60
CA VAL A 87 20.07 19.11 -6.46
C VAL A 87 20.68 20.00 -7.55
N ASP A 88 21.95 20.41 -7.41
CA ASP A 88 22.67 21.21 -8.40
C ASP A 88 23.41 20.37 -9.46
N SER A 89 23.52 19.05 -9.29
CA SER A 89 24.15 18.17 -10.30
C SER A 89 23.24 17.90 -11.50
N HIS A 90 21.93 18.06 -11.33
CA HIS A 90 20.94 17.70 -12.33
C HIS A 90 20.70 18.85 -13.33
N GLN A 91 21.13 18.64 -14.57
CA GLN A 91 20.87 19.53 -15.69
C GLN A 91 19.43 19.35 -16.20
N VAL A 92 18.86 20.42 -16.75
CA VAL A 92 17.55 20.37 -17.41
C VAL A 92 17.68 19.51 -18.67
N THR A 93 17.02 18.35 -18.68
CA THR A 93 16.85 17.51 -19.88
C THR A 93 15.42 17.65 -20.40
N ASP A 94 15.22 17.42 -21.70
CA ASP A 94 13.89 17.39 -22.35
C ASP A 94 13.04 16.17 -21.96
N ASP A 95 13.54 15.32 -21.05
CA ASP A 95 12.81 14.14 -20.56
C ASP A 95 11.56 14.52 -19.76
N ARG A 96 10.64 13.57 -19.63
CA ARG A 96 9.47 13.73 -18.77
C ARG A 96 9.88 13.61 -17.31
N HIS A 97 9.59 14.63 -16.49
CA HIS A 97 10.02 14.68 -15.08
C HIS A 97 8.84 14.58 -14.11
N LEU A 98 8.98 13.69 -13.13
CA LEU A 98 8.06 13.50 -12.01
C LEU A 98 8.81 13.88 -10.73
N LEU A 99 8.20 14.69 -9.87
CA LEU A 99 8.82 15.17 -8.63
C LEU A 99 8.01 14.73 -7.42
N PHE A 100 8.63 13.93 -6.56
CA PHE A 100 8.14 13.56 -5.25
C PHE A 100 8.92 14.28 -4.16
N ILE A 101 8.24 14.81 -3.14
CA ILE A 101 8.89 15.56 -2.06
C ILE A 101 8.66 14.84 -0.75
N ALA A 102 9.74 14.33 -0.13
CA ALA A 102 9.63 13.56 1.10
C ALA A 102 9.03 14.37 2.26
N GLY A 103 8.37 13.66 3.18
CA GLY A 103 7.91 14.19 4.46
C GLY A 103 8.79 13.72 5.61
N GLY A 104 8.28 13.76 6.84
CA GLY A 104 8.97 13.31 8.04
C GLY A 104 9.37 14.42 9.01
N ALA A 105 10.00 14.02 10.12
CA ALA A 105 10.35 14.91 11.23
C ALA A 105 11.32 16.05 10.86
N GLY A 106 12.06 15.90 9.75
CA GLY A 106 13.00 16.89 9.24
C GLY A 106 12.36 18.11 8.54
N VAL A 107 11.06 18.07 8.23
CA VAL A 107 10.38 19.11 7.44
C VAL A 107 10.58 20.54 7.98
N PRO A 108 10.49 20.82 9.30
CA PRO A 108 10.71 22.18 9.81
C PRO A 108 12.10 22.74 9.48
N HIS A 109 13.13 21.89 9.44
CA HIS A 109 14.48 22.28 9.04
C HIS A 109 14.56 22.45 7.52
N ALA A 110 13.95 21.54 6.76
CA ALA A 110 13.89 21.61 5.29
C ALA A 110 13.20 22.88 4.78
N CYS A 111 12.14 23.35 5.45
CA CYS A 111 11.46 24.61 5.11
C CYS A 111 12.35 25.85 5.29
N ARG A 112 13.40 25.75 6.10
CA ARG A 112 14.40 26.83 6.30
C ARG A 112 15.61 26.67 5.38
N ASP A 113 15.71 25.57 4.66
CA ASP A 113 16.78 25.34 3.69
C ASP A 113 16.46 26.09 2.40
N GLU A 114 17.12 27.24 2.23
CA GLU A 114 16.96 28.08 1.05
C GLU A 114 17.47 27.39 -0.23
N ARG A 115 18.49 26.53 -0.13
CA ARG A 115 19.05 25.84 -1.29
C ARG A 115 18.03 24.85 -1.85
N LEU A 116 17.42 24.06 -0.98
CA LEU A 116 16.35 23.12 -1.35
C LEU A 116 15.12 23.88 -1.89
N SER A 117 14.70 24.95 -1.21
CA SER A 117 13.54 25.75 -1.62
C SER A 117 13.74 26.43 -2.98
N ASN A 118 14.94 26.98 -3.23
CA ASN A 118 15.28 27.60 -4.49
C ASN A 118 15.34 26.58 -5.62
N TRP A 119 15.88 25.38 -5.36
CA TRP A 119 15.86 24.31 -6.33
C TRP A 119 14.44 23.86 -6.66
N LEU A 120 13.57 23.65 -5.67
CA LEU A 120 12.16 23.28 -5.90
C LEU A 120 11.45 24.29 -6.80
N ARG A 121 11.67 25.60 -6.59
CA ARG A 121 11.10 26.66 -7.44
C ARG A 121 11.61 26.61 -8.87
N ARG A 122 12.88 26.24 -9.08
CA ARG A 122 13.47 26.07 -10.42
C ARG A 122 12.99 24.79 -11.10
N ARG A 123 12.82 23.70 -10.35
CA ARG A 123 12.47 22.38 -10.89
C ARG A 123 10.97 22.24 -11.18
N HIS A 124 10.12 22.82 -10.34
CA HIS A 124 8.66 22.70 -10.41
C HIS A 124 8.02 23.02 -11.77
N PRO A 125 8.46 24.03 -12.55
CA PRO A 125 7.90 24.30 -13.88
C PRO A 125 8.20 23.23 -14.92
N PHE A 126 9.27 22.44 -14.73
CA PHE A 126 9.70 21.38 -15.64
C PHE A 126 9.18 20.01 -15.23
N SER A 127 8.57 19.89 -14.06
CA SER A 127 7.95 18.66 -13.57
C SER A 127 6.48 18.60 -13.98
N GLU A 128 6.11 17.55 -14.70
CA GLU A 128 4.73 17.31 -15.11
C GLU A 128 3.84 17.01 -13.90
N ILE A 129 4.37 16.20 -12.98
CA ILE A 129 3.71 15.83 -11.72
C ILE A 129 4.59 16.28 -10.57
N VAL A 130 3.97 16.94 -9.58
CA VAL A 130 4.62 17.33 -8.32
C VAL A 130 3.75 16.87 -7.16
N HIS A 131 4.21 15.83 -6.48
CA HIS A 131 3.46 15.15 -5.42
C HIS A 131 4.20 15.20 -4.07
N PRO A 132 3.61 15.80 -3.02
CA PRO A 132 4.18 15.72 -1.68
C PRO A 132 3.99 14.33 -1.07
N ILE A 133 4.93 13.90 -0.24
CA ILE A 133 4.83 12.70 0.58
C ILE A 133 4.57 13.11 2.02
N ALA A 134 3.41 12.74 2.56
CA ALA A 134 2.98 13.08 3.92
C ALA A 134 3.21 14.58 4.24
N GLU A 135 4.06 14.89 5.22
CA GLU A 135 4.37 16.26 5.64
C GLU A 135 5.17 17.07 4.60
N GLY A 136 5.63 16.45 3.51
CA GLY A 136 6.32 17.13 2.40
C GLY A 136 5.47 18.23 1.75
N ARG A 137 4.15 18.20 1.95
CA ARG A 137 3.23 19.27 1.55
C ARG A 137 3.57 20.60 2.22
N LEU A 138 4.01 20.59 3.47
CA LEU A 138 4.40 21.80 4.19
C LEU A 138 5.63 22.47 3.56
N LEU A 139 6.52 21.68 2.95
CA LEU A 139 7.67 22.20 2.22
C LEU A 139 7.25 22.87 0.90
N LEU A 140 6.27 22.31 0.18
CA LEU A 140 5.66 22.97 -0.99
C LEU A 140 4.99 24.30 -0.60
N GLU A 141 4.23 24.29 0.49
CA GLU A 141 3.55 25.49 1.01
C GLU A 141 4.56 26.58 1.43
N ALA A 142 5.63 26.20 2.13
CA ALA A 142 6.73 27.11 2.47
C ALA A 142 7.44 27.68 1.22
N ALA A 143 7.61 26.84 0.19
CA ALA A 143 8.15 27.26 -1.11
C ALA A 143 7.15 28.06 -1.96
N LYS A 144 5.89 28.20 -1.52
CA LYS A 144 4.78 28.84 -2.26
C LYS A 144 4.50 28.16 -3.62
N LEU A 145 4.60 26.83 -3.65
CA LEU A 145 4.40 26.03 -4.86
C LEU A 145 3.13 25.18 -4.71
N PRO A 146 2.26 25.12 -5.74
CA PRO A 146 1.12 24.21 -5.72
C PRO A 146 1.56 22.78 -5.99
N SER A 147 0.83 21.79 -5.48
CA SER A 147 0.92 20.43 -6.01
C SER A 147 0.40 20.39 -7.46
N ARG A 148 1.06 19.62 -8.33
CA ARG A 148 0.62 19.38 -9.71
C ARG A 148 0.21 17.91 -9.84
N TYR A 149 -1.08 17.68 -9.94
CA TYR A 149 -1.65 16.38 -10.26
C TYR A 149 -2.06 16.38 -11.73
N CYS A 150 -1.87 15.27 -12.44
CA CYS A 150 -2.43 15.13 -13.78
C CYS A 150 -3.97 15.08 -13.68
N ALA A 151 -4.67 15.98 -14.36
CA ALA A 151 -6.14 16.05 -14.36
C ALA A 151 -6.81 14.82 -15.01
N LEU A 152 -6.09 14.07 -15.86
CA LEU A 152 -6.55 12.81 -16.44
C LEU A 152 -6.65 11.67 -15.41
N LEU A 153 -5.95 11.79 -14.27
CA LEU A 153 -6.01 10.82 -13.18
C LEU A 153 -7.27 10.96 -12.30
N TYR A 154 -8.05 12.05 -12.46
CA TYR A 154 -9.24 12.34 -11.64
C TYR A 154 -10.44 12.77 -12.48
N GLY A 155 -10.50 12.33 -13.74
CA GLY A 155 -11.73 12.48 -14.53
C GLY A 155 -12.89 11.80 -13.81
N ASP A 156 -13.98 12.55 -13.62
CA ASP A 156 -15.28 12.06 -13.16
C ASP A 156 -15.62 10.77 -13.91
N ASN A 157 -15.44 9.61 -13.27
CA ASN A 157 -16.22 8.41 -13.55
C ASN A 157 -15.92 7.33 -12.50
N GLU A 158 -17.00 6.91 -11.86
CA GLU A 158 -17.21 5.59 -11.31
C GLU A 158 -16.63 4.53 -12.25
N THR A 159 -15.58 3.81 -11.83
CA THR A 159 -15.24 2.41 -12.18
C THR A 159 -13.75 2.16 -11.98
N SER A 160 -13.29 1.99 -10.74
CA SER A 160 -12.10 1.18 -10.46
C SER A 160 -12.12 0.74 -9.00
N ASP A 161 -12.90 -0.31 -8.72
CA ASP A 161 -13.03 -0.96 -7.41
C ASP A 161 -11.74 -1.68 -6.93
N TYR A 162 -10.61 -1.48 -7.62
CA TYR A 162 -9.40 -2.28 -7.40
C TYR A 162 -8.43 -1.67 -6.38
N TYR A 163 -8.47 -0.35 -6.19
CA TYR A 163 -7.86 0.30 -5.04
C TYR A 163 -8.98 0.58 -4.07
N GLN A 164 -8.97 -0.10 -2.92
CA GLN A 164 -9.96 0.11 -1.87
C GLN A 164 -9.83 1.56 -1.37
N VAL A 165 -10.56 2.48 -2.01
CA VAL A 165 -10.67 3.88 -1.63
C VAL A 165 -11.44 3.90 -0.32
N ARG A 166 -10.70 3.86 0.79
CA ARG A 166 -11.21 4.40 2.04
C ARG A 166 -11.45 5.89 1.83
N ALA A 167 -12.73 6.25 1.90
CA ALA A 167 -13.31 7.58 2.02
C ALA A 167 -12.98 8.59 0.91
N LEU A 168 -14.01 8.86 0.10
CA LEU A 168 -14.21 10.09 -0.67
C LEU A 168 -14.13 11.32 0.26
N SER A 169 -12.92 11.87 0.44
CA SER A 169 -12.66 13.25 0.90
C SER A 169 -11.16 13.58 0.97
N GLU A 170 -10.26 12.59 0.85
CA GLU A 170 -8.81 12.82 0.97
C GLU A 170 -8.09 12.80 -0.38
N ALA A 171 -7.05 13.62 -0.50
CA ALA A 171 -6.15 13.56 -1.63
C ALA A 171 -5.59 12.13 -1.76
N PRO A 172 -5.46 11.62 -2.99
CA PRO A 172 -4.95 10.28 -3.29
C PRO A 172 -3.58 10.07 -2.63
N THR A 173 -3.38 8.90 -2.05
CA THR A 173 -2.12 8.57 -1.37
C THR A 173 -0.95 8.60 -2.35
N GLU A 174 0.26 8.81 -1.85
CA GLU A 174 1.46 8.94 -2.67
C GLU A 174 1.74 7.66 -3.48
N VAL A 175 1.48 6.52 -2.86
CA VAL A 175 1.58 5.18 -3.47
C VAL A 175 0.54 5.01 -4.57
N ALA A 176 -0.70 5.45 -4.34
CA ALA A 176 -1.74 5.39 -5.36
C ALA A 176 -1.39 6.27 -6.57
N THR A 177 -0.81 7.46 -6.35
CA THR A 177 -0.32 8.31 -7.44
C THR A 177 0.78 7.62 -8.24
N ALA A 178 1.77 7.00 -7.59
CA ALA A 178 2.84 6.28 -8.30
C ALA A 178 2.29 5.10 -9.13
N LEU A 179 1.36 4.32 -8.57
CA LEU A 179 0.72 3.20 -9.29
C LEU A 179 -0.11 3.66 -10.49
N ARG A 180 -0.81 4.80 -10.36
CA ARG A 180 -1.57 5.39 -11.46
C ARG A 180 -0.70 5.91 -12.59
N ILE A 181 0.47 6.46 -12.27
CA ILE A 181 1.48 6.81 -13.29
C ILE A 181 1.89 5.56 -14.06
N VAL A 182 2.18 4.46 -13.34
CA VAL A 182 2.50 3.17 -13.98
C VAL A 182 1.35 2.66 -14.85
N GLU A 183 0.10 2.82 -14.41
CA GLU A 183 -1.09 2.44 -15.17
C GLU A 183 -1.24 3.25 -16.46
N GLU A 184 -1.09 4.57 -16.39
CA GLU A 184 -1.17 5.47 -17.55
C GLU A 184 -0.06 5.15 -18.57
N ASP A 185 1.14 4.89 -18.08
CA ASP A 185 2.28 4.64 -18.93
C ASP A 185 2.29 3.23 -19.53
N MET A 186 2.12 2.21 -18.69
CA MET A 186 2.37 0.79 -19.02
C MET A 186 1.11 -0.07 -19.06
N GLY A 187 -0.05 0.49 -18.74
CA GLY A 187 -1.33 -0.20 -18.73
C GLY A 187 -1.68 -0.84 -17.38
N LEU A 188 -2.97 -1.16 -17.25
CA LEU A 188 -3.58 -1.66 -16.02
C LEU A 188 -2.98 -2.98 -15.53
N GLU A 189 -2.64 -3.91 -16.42
CA GLU A 189 -2.08 -5.21 -16.03
C GLU A 189 -0.74 -5.07 -15.31
N VAL A 190 0.12 -4.16 -15.79
CA VAL A 190 1.43 -3.89 -15.18
C VAL A 190 1.25 -3.23 -13.83
N ALA A 191 0.41 -2.20 -13.76
CA ALA A 191 0.13 -1.49 -12.51
C ALA A 191 -0.43 -2.44 -11.44
N ARG A 192 -1.35 -3.35 -11.83
CA ARG A 192 -1.89 -4.37 -10.92
C ARG A 192 -0.82 -5.34 -10.43
N HIS A 193 0.04 -5.83 -11.33
CA HIS A 193 1.12 -6.73 -10.94
C HIS A 193 2.09 -6.05 -9.96
N VAL A 194 2.44 -4.79 -10.23
CA VAL A 194 3.29 -3.99 -9.33
C VAL A 194 2.59 -3.78 -7.99
N ALA A 195 1.32 -3.38 -7.98
CA ALA A 195 0.54 -3.19 -6.75
C ALA A 195 0.48 -4.47 -5.88
N GLU A 196 0.18 -5.62 -6.48
CA GLU A 196 0.16 -6.93 -5.79
C GLU A 196 1.52 -7.28 -5.15
N SER A 197 2.61 -6.80 -5.73
CA SER A 197 3.97 -7.12 -5.30
C SER A 197 4.58 -6.12 -4.31
N VAL A 198 4.04 -4.90 -4.20
CA VAL A 198 4.50 -3.85 -3.27
C VAL A 198 3.58 -3.72 -2.07
N ALA A 199 2.31 -4.14 -2.21
CA ALA A 199 1.42 -4.29 -1.06
C ALA A 199 2.19 -5.11 -0.01
N PRO A 200 2.24 -4.63 1.26
CA PRO A 200 2.76 -5.47 2.32
C PRO A 200 2.03 -6.79 2.18
N GLN A 201 2.76 -7.90 2.10
CA GLN A 201 2.14 -9.18 2.37
C GLN A 201 1.57 -8.97 3.76
N GLN A 202 0.27 -8.74 3.83
CA GLN A 202 -0.44 -8.83 5.08
C GLN A 202 -0.45 -10.31 5.38
N ASP A 203 0.73 -10.85 5.71
CA ASP A 203 0.84 -11.83 6.75
C ASP A 203 0.45 -11.10 8.04
N MET A 204 -0.82 -10.66 8.12
CA MET A 204 -1.55 -10.92 9.36
C MET A 204 -1.18 -12.37 9.70
N PRO A 205 -0.90 -12.73 10.96
CA PRO A 205 -0.47 -14.09 11.34
C PRO A 205 -1.43 -15.23 10.92
N TRP A 206 -2.43 -14.90 10.12
CA TRP A 206 -3.62 -15.61 9.76
C TRP A 206 -4.33 -15.07 8.52
N ASP A 207 -3.75 -14.21 7.66
CA ASP A 207 -4.46 -13.83 6.42
C ASP A 207 -4.82 -15.10 5.64
N MET A 208 -6.13 -15.33 5.54
CA MET A 208 -6.71 -16.51 4.92
C MET A 208 -6.89 -16.28 3.42
N SER A 209 -6.40 -15.16 2.89
CA SER A 209 -6.08 -15.08 1.48
C SER A 209 -5.03 -16.15 1.19
N VAL A 210 -5.50 -17.28 0.69
CA VAL A 210 -4.65 -18.43 0.32
C VAL A 210 -3.47 -17.88 -0.47
N SER A 211 -2.30 -17.94 0.15
CA SER A 211 -1.07 -17.34 -0.34
C SER A 211 -0.90 -17.75 -1.80
N ARG A 212 -0.90 -16.76 -2.71
CA ARG A 212 -0.70 -16.97 -4.16
C ARG A 212 0.78 -17.28 -4.48
N SER A 213 1.41 -18.14 -3.68
CA SER A 213 2.77 -18.61 -3.88
C SER A 213 2.79 -20.11 -4.16
N GLY A 214 2.83 -20.46 -5.45
CA GLY A 214 3.50 -21.66 -5.98
C GLY A 214 3.11 -23.07 -5.49
N THR A 215 2.06 -23.26 -4.68
CA THR A 215 1.62 -24.58 -4.21
C THR A 215 0.60 -25.23 -5.16
N PRO A 216 0.47 -26.57 -5.18
CA PRO A 216 -0.47 -27.27 -6.06
C PRO A 216 -1.87 -26.68 -5.92
N LYS A 217 -2.46 -26.30 -7.06
CA LYS A 217 -3.74 -25.61 -7.18
C LYS A 217 -4.77 -26.24 -6.24
N VAL A 218 -5.13 -25.51 -5.17
CA VAL A 218 -6.17 -25.95 -4.23
C VAL A 218 -7.44 -26.22 -5.02
N SER A 219 -8.03 -27.40 -4.80
CA SER A 219 -9.25 -27.81 -5.46
C SER A 219 -10.38 -26.84 -5.13
N GLU A 220 -11.17 -26.47 -6.12
CA GLU A 220 -12.33 -25.58 -5.95
C GLU A 220 -13.28 -26.05 -4.84
N LYS A 221 -13.48 -27.36 -4.72
CA LYS A 221 -14.25 -27.99 -3.63
C LYS A 221 -13.68 -27.73 -2.22
N ILE A 222 -12.36 -27.74 -2.08
CA ILE A 222 -11.70 -27.45 -0.79
C ILE A 222 -11.77 -25.95 -0.50
N MET A 223 -11.57 -25.10 -1.52
CA MET A 223 -11.74 -23.65 -1.41
C MET A 223 -13.18 -23.25 -1.03
N ALA A 224 -14.18 -23.91 -1.62
CA ALA A 224 -15.59 -23.66 -1.30
C ALA A 224 -15.90 -23.98 0.17
N SER A 225 -15.37 -25.08 0.68
CA SER A 225 -15.49 -25.45 2.09
C SER A 225 -14.73 -24.49 3.02
N ALA A 226 -13.53 -24.04 2.62
CA ALA A 226 -12.76 -23.03 3.37
C ALA A 226 -13.52 -21.69 3.48
N ARG A 227 -14.08 -21.20 2.37
CA ARG A 227 -14.95 -19.99 2.38
C ARG A 227 -16.18 -20.17 3.27
N TRP A 228 -16.82 -21.33 3.17
CA TRP A 228 -17.98 -21.62 4.02
C TRP A 228 -17.61 -21.62 5.52
N LEU A 229 -16.43 -22.15 5.89
CA LEU A 229 -15.94 -22.08 7.28
C LEU A 229 -15.75 -20.62 7.75
N GLU A 230 -15.28 -19.73 6.87
CA GLU A 230 -15.08 -18.30 7.16
C GLU A 230 -16.39 -17.53 7.30
N GLU A 231 -17.35 -17.80 6.43
CA GLU A 231 -18.68 -17.16 6.44
C GLU A 231 -19.50 -17.57 7.67
N ASN A 232 -19.17 -18.70 8.31
CA ASN A 232 -19.92 -19.28 9.43
C ASN A 232 -19.14 -19.28 10.76
N VAL A 233 -18.11 -18.43 10.90
CA VAL A 233 -17.24 -18.37 12.10
C VAL A 233 -18.00 -18.09 13.40
N ASP A 234 -19.12 -17.36 13.32
CA ASP A 234 -19.95 -16.94 14.44
C ASP A 234 -20.90 -18.05 14.95
N GLN A 235 -21.07 -19.13 14.18
CA GLN A 235 -21.98 -20.23 14.48
C GLN A 235 -21.24 -21.47 15.02
N PRO A 236 -21.95 -22.40 15.70
CA PRO A 236 -21.45 -23.74 15.98
C PRO A 236 -21.29 -24.55 14.69
N VAL A 237 -20.07 -24.55 14.13
CA VAL A 237 -19.73 -25.27 12.90
C VAL A 237 -19.21 -26.68 13.20
N SER A 238 -19.78 -27.69 12.53
CA SER A 238 -19.26 -29.06 12.54
C SER A 238 -18.38 -29.32 11.30
N ILE A 239 -17.35 -30.15 11.46
CA ILE A 239 -16.45 -30.52 10.34
C ILE A 239 -17.20 -31.37 9.30
N ASP A 240 -18.20 -32.14 9.71
CA ASP A 240 -19.10 -32.87 8.80
C ASP A 240 -19.87 -31.91 7.86
N ALA A 241 -20.34 -30.77 8.37
CA ALA A 241 -21.00 -29.77 7.53
C ALA A 241 -20.03 -29.18 6.48
N ALA A 242 -18.79 -28.88 6.88
CA ALA A 242 -17.76 -28.42 5.95
C ALA A 242 -17.40 -29.49 4.89
N ALA A 243 -17.38 -30.77 5.27
CA ALA A 243 -17.13 -31.88 4.36
C ALA A 243 -18.26 -32.03 3.32
N LYS A 244 -19.52 -31.81 3.73
CA LYS A 244 -20.69 -31.82 2.84
C LYS A 244 -20.63 -30.71 1.79
N VAL A 245 -20.16 -29.51 2.15
CA VAL A 245 -19.94 -28.41 1.19
C VAL A 245 -18.92 -28.80 0.11
N ALA A 246 -17.89 -29.56 0.48
CA ALA A 246 -16.91 -30.10 -0.47
C ALA A 246 -17.42 -31.32 -1.27
N ALA A 247 -18.63 -31.82 -0.99
CA ALA A 247 -19.16 -33.08 -1.50
C ALA A 247 -18.20 -34.27 -1.27
N MET A 248 -17.66 -34.37 -0.05
CA MET A 248 -16.72 -35.42 0.35
C MET A 248 -17.15 -36.10 1.65
N SER A 249 -16.69 -37.34 1.84
CA SER A 249 -16.72 -37.96 3.17
C SER A 249 -15.75 -37.23 4.11
N GLU A 250 -16.06 -37.19 5.40
CA GLU A 250 -15.27 -36.49 6.42
C GLU A 250 -13.79 -36.92 6.41
N ARG A 251 -13.52 -38.24 6.30
CA ARG A 251 -12.16 -38.78 6.24
C ARG A 251 -11.36 -38.28 5.03
N ASN A 252 -11.99 -38.21 3.86
CA ASN A 252 -11.33 -37.72 2.65
C ASN A 252 -11.13 -36.21 2.72
N PHE A 253 -12.12 -35.49 3.23
CA PHE A 253 -12.08 -34.05 3.44
C PHE A 253 -10.92 -33.65 4.36
N LEU A 254 -10.83 -34.23 5.57
CA LEU A 254 -9.75 -33.94 6.51
C LEU A 254 -8.36 -34.11 5.90
N ARG A 255 -8.15 -35.22 5.18
CA ARG A 255 -6.89 -35.53 4.51
C ARG A 255 -6.56 -34.51 3.42
N ARG A 256 -7.53 -34.25 2.52
CA ARG A 256 -7.34 -33.34 1.39
C ARG A 256 -7.20 -31.89 1.81
N PHE A 257 -8.00 -31.45 2.76
CA PHE A 257 -7.91 -30.10 3.32
C PHE A 257 -6.53 -29.90 3.94
N LYS A 258 -6.02 -30.84 4.74
CA LYS A 258 -4.67 -30.74 5.31
C LYS A 258 -3.57 -30.77 4.25
N SER A 259 -3.70 -31.59 3.20
CA SER A 259 -2.69 -31.65 2.14
C SER A 259 -2.68 -30.42 1.23
N GLU A 260 -3.84 -29.81 0.99
CA GLU A 260 -3.99 -28.69 0.05
C GLU A 260 -3.87 -27.33 0.74
N ILE A 261 -4.41 -27.18 1.96
CA ILE A 261 -4.39 -25.93 2.75
C ILE A 261 -3.23 -25.91 3.77
N GLY A 262 -2.65 -27.06 4.08
CA GLY A 262 -1.51 -27.17 5.02
C GLY A 262 -1.89 -27.27 6.50
N MET A 263 -3.18 -27.21 6.85
CA MET A 263 -3.68 -27.33 8.23
C MET A 263 -5.00 -28.08 8.31
N THR A 264 -5.42 -28.49 9.52
CA THR A 264 -6.71 -29.16 9.67
C THR A 264 -7.88 -28.18 9.53
N PRO A 265 -9.07 -28.61 9.08
CA PRO A 265 -10.27 -27.77 9.06
C PRO A 265 -10.61 -27.12 10.41
N SER A 266 -10.39 -27.84 11.52
CA SER A 266 -10.60 -27.31 12.87
C SER A 266 -9.63 -26.19 13.22
N ASP A 267 -8.34 -26.34 12.85
CA ASP A 267 -7.34 -25.28 13.04
C ASP A 267 -7.64 -24.07 12.15
N TYR A 268 -8.10 -24.31 10.92
CA TYR A 268 -8.51 -23.27 9.97
C TYR A 268 -9.66 -22.44 10.54
N LEU A 269 -10.73 -23.09 11.01
CA LEU A 269 -11.85 -22.43 11.65
C LEU A 269 -11.43 -21.65 12.90
N LEU A 270 -10.56 -22.23 13.74
CA LEU A 270 -10.03 -21.55 14.92
C LEU A 270 -9.29 -20.26 14.56
N ARG A 271 -8.47 -20.30 13.50
CA ARG A 271 -7.78 -19.12 12.98
C ARG A 271 -8.78 -18.09 12.46
N ALA A 272 -9.72 -18.48 11.60
CA ALA A 272 -10.76 -17.57 11.11
C ALA A 272 -11.54 -16.87 12.24
N ARG A 273 -11.79 -17.56 13.36
CA ARG A 273 -12.42 -16.96 14.56
C ARG A 273 -11.51 -15.97 15.29
N LEU A 274 -10.21 -16.26 15.41
CA LEU A 274 -9.23 -15.32 15.97
C LEU A 274 -9.10 -14.06 15.11
N ASN A 275 -9.22 -14.22 13.81
CA ASN A 275 -9.12 -13.16 12.82
C ASN A 275 -10.24 -12.15 12.99
N MET A 276 -11.46 -12.69 13.03
CA MET A 276 -12.66 -11.92 13.32
C MET A 276 -12.55 -11.23 14.68
N SER A 277 -12.01 -11.92 15.70
CA SER A 277 -11.80 -11.34 17.03
C SER A 277 -10.86 -10.13 16.98
N CYS A 278 -9.74 -10.23 16.27
CA CYS A 278 -8.79 -9.13 16.10
C CYS A 278 -9.44 -7.92 15.43
N ARG A 279 -10.17 -8.13 14.32
CA ARG A 279 -10.91 -7.05 13.63
C ARG A 279 -11.89 -6.37 14.56
N MET A 280 -12.71 -7.15 15.27
CA MET A 280 -13.68 -6.64 16.23
C MET A 280 -13.05 -5.89 17.42
N LEU A 281 -11.84 -6.27 17.85
CA LEU A 281 -11.12 -5.58 18.92
C LEU A 281 -10.67 -4.17 18.49
N VAL A 282 -10.29 -4.02 17.22
CA VAL A 282 -9.85 -2.74 16.62
C VAL A 282 -11.04 -1.87 16.25
N GLU A 283 -12.08 -2.45 15.65
CA GLU A 283 -13.21 -1.72 15.09
C GLU A 283 -14.30 -1.40 16.12
N SER A 284 -14.31 -2.09 17.27
CA SER A 284 -15.37 -1.93 18.28
C SER A 284 -14.84 -1.78 19.70
N ARG A 285 -15.64 -1.12 20.54
CA ARG A 285 -15.43 -1.00 21.99
C ARG A 285 -16.15 -2.09 22.79
N LEU A 286 -16.57 -3.18 22.15
CA LEU A 286 -17.31 -4.25 22.83
C LEU A 286 -16.44 -4.93 23.90
N PRO A 287 -17.02 -5.36 25.03
CA PRO A 287 -16.30 -6.18 26.01
C PRO A 287 -15.72 -7.45 25.36
N VAL A 288 -14.52 -7.86 25.78
CA VAL A 288 -13.79 -9.03 25.23
C VAL A 288 -14.65 -10.30 25.26
N ASP A 289 -15.45 -10.48 26.32
CA ASP A 289 -16.37 -11.63 26.43
C ASP A 289 -17.48 -11.61 25.37
N LYS A 290 -18.02 -10.42 25.02
CA LYS A 290 -19.01 -10.29 23.93
C LYS A 290 -18.39 -10.59 22.58
N ILE A 291 -17.14 -10.17 22.36
CA ILE A 291 -16.40 -10.45 21.11
C ILE A 291 -16.17 -11.96 20.98
N ALA A 292 -15.74 -12.63 22.05
CA ALA A 292 -15.52 -14.08 22.05
C ALA A 292 -16.77 -14.87 21.67
N ARG A 293 -17.95 -14.48 22.18
CA ARG A 293 -19.23 -15.11 21.82
C ARG A 293 -19.58 -14.88 20.35
N ARG A 294 -19.40 -13.65 19.85
CA ARG A 294 -19.68 -13.30 18.44
C ARG A 294 -18.74 -13.98 17.46
N CYS A 295 -17.53 -14.34 17.89
CA CYS A 295 -16.57 -15.07 17.07
C CYS A 295 -16.67 -16.59 17.25
N GLY A 296 -17.71 -17.12 17.90
CA GLY A 296 -17.86 -18.57 18.11
C GLY A 296 -16.80 -19.21 19.01
N ILE A 297 -16.06 -18.42 19.80
CA ILE A 297 -15.02 -18.91 20.74
C ILE A 297 -15.62 -19.28 22.10
N GLY A 298 -16.77 -18.69 22.45
CA GLY A 298 -17.55 -19.03 23.64
C GLY A 298 -17.35 -18.06 24.80
N SER A 299 -16.10 -17.83 25.23
CA SER A 299 -15.83 -16.98 26.41
C SER A 299 -14.57 -16.12 26.27
N GLY A 300 -14.56 -14.98 26.97
CA GLY A 300 -13.41 -14.08 27.02
C GLY A 300 -12.15 -14.75 27.59
N GLY A 301 -12.31 -15.68 28.54
CA GLY A 301 -11.21 -16.47 29.09
C GLY A 301 -10.56 -17.40 28.05
N GLN A 302 -11.38 -18.09 27.25
CA GLN A 302 -10.87 -18.90 26.13
C GLN A 302 -10.21 -18.03 25.07
N LEU A 303 -10.81 -16.88 24.73
CA LEU A 303 -10.21 -15.92 23.81
C LEU A 303 -8.84 -15.43 24.30
N ALA A 304 -8.71 -15.10 25.58
CA ALA A 304 -7.43 -14.69 26.17
C ALA A 304 -6.38 -15.83 26.15
N LYS A 305 -6.79 -17.09 26.37
CA LYS A 305 -5.90 -18.25 26.24
C LYS A 305 -5.40 -18.42 24.81
N LEU A 306 -6.28 -18.27 23.82
CA LEU A 306 -5.93 -18.35 22.41
C LEU A 306 -5.02 -17.18 21.98
N PHE A 307 -5.30 -15.96 22.42
CA PHE A 307 -4.45 -14.80 22.15
C PHE A 307 -3.04 -14.98 22.70
N ARG A 308 -2.87 -15.49 23.93
CA ARG A 308 -1.55 -15.81 24.46
C ARG A 308 -0.84 -16.90 23.65
N LYS A 309 -1.59 -17.94 23.26
CA LYS A 309 -1.03 -19.07 22.51
C LYS A 309 -0.59 -18.69 21.08
N TYR A 310 -1.38 -17.87 20.39
CA TYR A 310 -1.19 -17.63 18.95
C TYR A 310 -0.66 -16.23 18.61
N LEU A 311 -0.84 -15.24 19.49
CA LEU A 311 -0.45 -13.85 19.26
C LEU A 311 0.48 -13.29 20.35
N ALA A 312 0.89 -14.12 21.31
CA ALA A 312 1.75 -13.75 22.44
C ALA A 312 1.30 -12.51 23.23
N THR A 313 0.02 -12.13 23.15
CA THR A 313 -0.54 -10.93 23.80
C THR A 313 -1.89 -11.24 24.44
N THR A 314 -2.53 -10.25 25.08
CA THR A 314 -3.91 -10.35 25.55
C THR A 314 -4.86 -9.58 24.63
N PRO A 315 -6.16 -9.94 24.56
CA PRO A 315 -7.13 -9.17 23.77
C PRO A 315 -7.21 -7.70 24.17
N THR A 316 -6.99 -7.40 25.45
CA THR A 316 -6.99 -6.04 25.99
C THR A 316 -5.77 -5.26 25.51
N ASP A 317 -4.58 -5.86 25.61
CA ASP A 317 -3.33 -5.22 25.15
C ASP A 317 -3.33 -5.03 23.64
N TYR A 318 -3.82 -6.03 22.91
CA TYR A 318 -4.03 -5.95 21.46
C TYR A 318 -4.90 -4.76 21.05
N ARG A 319 -6.01 -4.52 21.77
CA ARG A 319 -6.87 -3.34 21.54
C ARG A 319 -6.15 -2.01 21.82
N MET A 320 -5.32 -1.97 22.85
CA MET A 320 -4.63 -0.76 23.27
C MET A 320 -3.38 -0.46 22.42
N GLY A 321 -3.05 -1.30 21.43
CA GLY A 321 -1.85 -1.16 20.62
C GLY A 321 -0.56 -1.39 21.41
N ARG A 322 -0.63 -2.10 22.55
CA ARG A 322 0.53 -2.44 23.36
C ARG A 322 1.08 -3.78 22.87
N GLU A 323 2.26 -3.76 22.23
CA GLU A 323 3.01 -4.98 21.96
C GLU A 323 3.39 -5.66 23.29
N ALA A 324 3.46 -6.99 23.27
CA ALA A 324 3.72 -7.79 24.47
C ALA A 324 5.09 -7.43 25.08
N SER A 325 5.07 -6.91 26.31
CA SER A 325 6.27 -6.83 27.13
C SER A 325 6.59 -8.25 27.65
N PRO A 326 7.78 -8.82 27.38
CA PRO A 326 8.13 -10.13 27.89
C PRO A 326 8.52 -10.01 29.37
N ALA A 327 7.54 -10.14 30.28
CA ALA A 327 7.82 -10.37 31.70
C ALA A 327 6.63 -11.02 32.42
N GLU A 328 6.98 -11.88 33.39
CA GLU A 328 6.14 -12.56 34.38
C GLU A 328 5.52 -13.91 33.98
N GLN A 329 6.41 -14.88 33.75
CA GLN A 329 6.23 -16.20 34.35
C GLN A 329 7.01 -16.21 35.67
N ALA A 330 6.29 -16.25 36.79
CA ALA A 330 6.75 -16.69 38.10
C ALA A 330 5.68 -17.63 38.66
#